data_AF-A0A8X6YZD6-F1
#
_entry.id   AF-A0A8X6YZD6-F1
#
_cell.length_a   1.000
_cell.length_b   1.000
_cell.length_c   1.000
_cell.angle_alpha   90.00
_cell.angle_beta   90.00
_cell.angle_gamma   90.00
#
_symmetry.space_group_name_H-M   'P 1'
#
loop_
_entity.id
_entity.type
_entity.pdbx_description
1 polymer ?
#
loop_
_entity_poly.entity_id
_entity_poly.type
_entity_poly.pdbx_seq_one_letter_code
_entity_poly.pdbx_strand_id
1 'polypeptide(L)'
;MKSSKIFVGFFVLASISICFLVFVNEETIVQRQFSHTITLQMEPKVAIPVVENFELAKLPEDQKLLKVRLKPHTKGNGGVIATYMGYFSIFNENGMLEFPRKTDSNTLRVIITKHIIPVIIRGQNIEFFGRKENAAAAYYQFERVEDKEKKEFVWHVSKLETPTSLKTAPDDIIICAKPDEIFVPTGTFSTFGGQNFLLPPLYPTQSLKRNLNALSFLKINRRYFRSLDQNKSYRYQPDRYASLINPI
;
A
#
# COMPACT_ATOMS: atom_id res chain seq x y z
N MET A 1 84.96 -10.57 40.51
CA MET A 1 84.33 -9.60 39.59
C MET A 1 84.82 -9.88 38.17
N LYS A 2 84.00 -10.54 37.35
CA LYS A 2 84.29 -10.79 35.93
C LYS A 2 83.00 -10.72 35.11
N SER A 3 83.12 -9.93 34.05
CA SER A 3 82.26 -9.74 32.88
C SER A 3 81.97 -11.04 32.13
N SER A 4 80.79 -11.15 31.51
CA SER A 4 80.72 -11.43 30.05
C SER A 4 79.32 -11.15 29.49
N LYS A 5 79.33 -10.48 28.33
CA LYS A 5 78.20 -10.19 27.44
C LYS A 5 77.78 -11.47 26.71
N ILE A 6 76.49 -11.65 26.46
CA ILE A 6 76.00 -12.60 25.44
C ILE A 6 75.04 -11.89 24.50
N PHE A 7 75.27 -12.16 23.22
CA PHE A 7 74.78 -11.54 22.01
C PHE A 7 73.88 -12.57 21.31
N VAL A 8 72.61 -12.27 21.09
CA VAL A 8 71.68 -13.06 20.26
C VAL A 8 70.64 -12.05 19.75
N GLY A 9 70.31 -11.88 18.48
CA GLY A 9 70.49 -12.68 17.27
C GLY A 9 69.23 -12.38 16.45
N PHE A 10 69.33 -11.47 15.47
CA PHE A 10 68.21 -11.02 14.64
C PHE A 10 67.69 -12.19 13.78
N PHE A 11 66.45 -12.61 13.99
CA PHE A 11 65.75 -13.56 13.13
C PHE A 11 65.12 -12.80 11.96
N VAL A 12 65.69 -12.97 10.76
CA VAL A 12 65.12 -12.50 9.50
C VAL A 12 64.11 -13.55 9.02
N LEU A 13 62.83 -13.25 9.16
CA LEU A 13 61.74 -14.02 8.56
C LEU A 13 61.56 -13.54 7.11
N ALA A 14 62.15 -14.26 6.16
CA ALA A 14 61.90 -14.10 4.75
C ALA A 14 60.54 -14.72 4.40
N SER A 15 59.49 -13.89 4.31
CA SER A 15 58.18 -14.29 3.80
C SER A 15 58.23 -14.35 2.27
N ILE A 16 58.25 -15.56 1.73
CA ILE A 16 58.08 -15.84 0.29
C ILE A 16 56.65 -15.48 -0.09
N SER A 17 56.46 -14.34 -0.74
CA SER A 17 55.18 -13.92 -1.30
C SER A 17 55.03 -14.52 -2.70
N ILE A 18 54.28 -15.62 -2.80
CA ILE A 18 53.91 -16.24 -4.07
C ILE A 18 52.86 -15.34 -4.73
N CYS A 19 53.28 -14.50 -5.66
CA CYS A 19 52.38 -13.74 -6.52
C CYS A 19 51.76 -14.68 -7.56
N PHE A 20 50.54 -15.16 -7.29
CA PHE A 20 49.67 -15.71 -8.33
C PHE A 20 49.18 -14.55 -9.21
N LEU A 21 49.81 -14.38 -10.36
CA LEU A 21 49.32 -13.52 -11.44
C LEU A 21 48.13 -14.23 -12.11
N VAL A 22 46.94 -13.99 -11.58
CA VAL A 22 45.68 -14.34 -12.26
C VAL A 22 45.38 -13.21 -13.24
N PHE A 23 45.63 -13.46 -14.52
CA PHE A 23 45.12 -12.60 -15.59
C PHE A 23 43.60 -12.80 -15.68
N VAL A 24 42.84 -11.91 -15.05
CA VAL A 24 41.40 -11.78 -15.28
C VAL A 24 41.25 -10.91 -16.52
N ASN A 25 40.78 -11.52 -17.61
CA ASN A 25 40.33 -10.81 -18.80
C ASN A 25 39.08 -10.00 -18.40
N GLU A 26 39.25 -8.71 -18.12
CA GLU A 26 38.12 -7.78 -18.00
C GLU A 26 37.60 -7.46 -19.40
N GLU A 27 36.80 -8.38 -19.95
CA GLU A 27 35.77 -7.95 -20.89
C GLU A 27 34.81 -7.06 -20.11
N THR A 28 34.95 -5.75 -20.31
CA THR A 28 33.97 -4.76 -19.86
C THR A 28 32.70 -4.96 -20.67
N ILE A 29 31.90 -5.95 -20.26
CA ILE A 29 30.49 -5.98 -20.59
C ILE A 29 29.91 -4.75 -19.92
N VAL A 30 29.49 -3.78 -20.73
CA VAL A 30 28.60 -2.72 -20.29
C VAL A 30 27.35 -3.41 -19.77
N GLN A 31 27.31 -3.68 -18.46
CA GLN A 31 26.09 -4.05 -17.76
C GLN A 31 25.17 -2.86 -17.89
N ARG A 32 24.28 -2.92 -18.89
CA ARG A 32 23.07 -2.09 -18.87
C ARG A 32 22.38 -2.42 -17.55
N GLN A 33 22.28 -1.42 -16.69
CA GLN A 33 21.56 -1.52 -15.43
C GLN A 33 20.17 -2.11 -15.69
N PHE A 34 19.95 -3.36 -15.27
CA PHE A 34 18.62 -3.94 -15.11
C PHE A 34 17.86 -3.14 -14.05
N SER A 35 16.53 -2.98 -14.13
CA SER A 35 15.76 -2.45 -12.98
C SER A 35 14.23 -2.34 -13.13
N HIS A 36 13.46 -3.31 -13.65
CA HIS A 36 11.99 -3.13 -13.59
C HIS A 36 11.21 -4.42 -13.30
N THR A 37 11.48 -5.00 -12.13
CA THR A 37 10.59 -5.99 -11.48
C THR A 37 9.75 -5.26 -10.46
N ILE A 38 8.43 -5.27 -10.63
CA ILE A 38 7.52 -4.91 -9.54
C ILE A 38 7.07 -6.24 -8.92
N THR A 39 7.74 -6.65 -7.85
CA THR A 39 7.30 -7.77 -7.02
C THR A 39 6.17 -7.28 -6.13
N LEU A 40 4.93 -7.67 -6.44
CA LEU A 40 3.83 -7.57 -5.49
C LEU A 40 3.98 -8.72 -4.49
N GLN A 41 4.85 -8.54 -3.50
CA GLN A 41 4.93 -9.45 -2.36
C GLN A 41 3.74 -9.15 -1.45
N MET A 42 2.68 -9.93 -1.61
CA MET A 42 1.59 -9.98 -0.65
C MET A 42 2.09 -10.84 0.51
N GLU A 43 2.67 -10.20 1.54
CA GLU A 43 2.88 -10.92 2.79
C GLU A 43 1.51 -11.35 3.32
N PRO A 44 1.29 -12.66 3.60
CA PRO A 44 0.17 -13.06 4.41
C PRO A 44 0.42 -12.42 5.78
N LYS A 45 -0.17 -11.25 6.03
CA LYS A 45 -0.16 -10.69 7.37
C LYS A 45 -0.79 -11.74 8.24
N VAL A 46 0.02 -12.31 9.13
CA VAL A 46 -0.46 -12.99 10.34
C VAL A 46 -1.51 -12.05 10.90
N ALA A 47 -2.74 -12.55 11.05
CA ALA A 47 -3.84 -11.76 11.56
C ALA A 47 -3.35 -11.11 12.86
N ILE A 48 -3.12 -9.79 12.81
CA ILE A 48 -2.87 -9.00 14.01
C ILE A 48 -4.10 -9.32 14.86
N PRO A 49 -3.92 -9.74 16.13
CA PRO A 49 -5.07 -10.07 16.97
C PRO A 49 -6.03 -8.90 16.90
N VAL A 50 -7.22 -9.19 16.35
CA VAL A 50 -8.29 -8.21 16.26
C VAL A 50 -8.50 -7.75 17.69
N VAL A 51 -8.30 -6.46 17.95
CA VAL A 51 -8.62 -5.89 19.26
C VAL A 51 -10.14 -6.01 19.39
N GLU A 52 -10.61 -7.07 20.06
CA GLU A 52 -12.02 -7.47 20.12
C GLU A 52 -12.92 -6.43 20.81
N ASN A 53 -12.33 -5.48 21.52
CA ASN A 53 -13.06 -4.47 22.29
C ASN A 53 -12.92 -3.07 21.68
N PHE A 54 -13.31 -2.92 20.41
CA PHE A 54 -13.47 -1.60 19.81
C PHE A 54 -14.87 -1.06 20.14
N GLU A 55 -14.98 -0.16 21.12
CA GLU A 55 -16.19 0.64 21.27
C GLU A 55 -16.28 1.59 20.06
N LEU A 56 -17.13 1.22 19.10
CA LEU A 56 -17.48 2.08 17.98
C LEU A 56 -17.93 3.44 18.53
N ALA A 57 -17.22 4.50 18.15
CA ALA A 57 -17.58 5.87 18.51
C ALA A 57 -19.08 6.10 18.30
N LYS A 58 -19.72 6.69 19.32
CA LYS A 58 -21.15 6.97 19.29
C LYS A 58 -21.42 7.96 18.17
N LEU A 59 -21.98 7.46 17.07
CA LEU A 59 -22.49 8.29 15.99
C LEU A 59 -23.52 9.29 16.54
N PRO A 60 -23.57 10.51 16.00
CA PRO A 60 -24.70 11.43 16.20
C PRO A 60 -26.05 10.69 16.04
N GLU A 61 -27.05 11.03 16.85
CA GLU A 61 -28.31 10.26 16.90
C GLU A 61 -29.04 10.15 15.56
N ASP A 62 -29.00 11.21 14.78
CA ASP A 62 -29.50 11.29 13.40
C ASP A 62 -28.82 10.26 12.47
N GLN A 63 -27.54 9.99 12.68
CA GLN A 63 -26.79 9.00 11.90
C GLN A 63 -26.97 7.55 12.40
N LYS A 64 -27.43 7.33 13.63
CA LYS A 64 -27.67 5.98 14.18
C LYS A 64 -28.77 5.25 13.39
N LEU A 65 -29.84 5.95 13.02
CA LEU A 65 -30.94 5.37 12.22
C LEU A 65 -30.47 4.98 10.81
N LEU A 66 -29.62 5.81 10.20
CA LEU A 66 -29.01 5.51 8.91
C LEU A 66 -28.13 4.26 9.00
N LYS A 67 -27.31 4.13 10.05
CA LYS A 67 -26.49 2.93 10.26
C LYS A 67 -27.33 1.66 10.34
N VAL A 68 -28.44 1.67 11.09
CA VAL A 68 -29.31 0.49 11.21
C VAL A 68 -29.90 0.10 9.85
N ARG A 69 -30.31 1.08 9.04
CA ARG A 69 -30.86 0.85 7.69
C ARG A 69 -29.80 0.37 6.69
N LEU A 70 -28.56 0.81 6.83
CA LEU A 70 -27.47 0.51 5.90
C LEU A 70 -26.67 -0.75 6.27
N LYS A 71 -26.70 -1.19 7.54
CA LYS A 71 -26.01 -2.40 8.02
C LYS A 71 -26.32 -3.69 7.25
N PRO A 72 -27.54 -3.93 6.73
CA PRO A 72 -27.78 -5.10 5.87
C PRO A 72 -26.92 -5.10 4.60
N HIS A 73 -26.55 -3.93 4.08
CA HIS A 73 -25.71 -3.81 2.88
C HIS A 73 -24.21 -3.98 3.17
N THR A 74 -23.78 -3.95 4.44
CA THR A 74 -22.41 -4.29 4.83
C THR A 74 -22.23 -5.78 5.10
N LYS A 75 -23.31 -6.50 5.43
CA LYS A 75 -23.28 -7.95 5.65
C LYS A 75 -23.15 -8.71 4.32
N GLY A 76 -21.92 -9.03 3.97
CA GLY A 76 -21.57 -9.82 2.78
C GLY A 76 -20.50 -9.12 1.97
N ASN A 77 -19.23 -9.29 2.36
CA ASN A 77 -18.01 -8.88 1.63
C ASN A 77 -18.24 -7.74 0.63
N GLY A 78 -18.63 -6.57 1.16
CA GLY A 78 -18.95 -5.39 0.38
C GLY A 78 -17.78 -5.10 -0.55
N GLY A 79 -17.95 -5.38 -1.84
CA GLY A 79 -16.87 -5.41 -2.82
C GLY A 79 -16.31 -4.05 -3.20
N VAL A 80 -16.31 -3.09 -2.29
CA VAL A 80 -15.66 -1.81 -2.43
C VAL A 80 -14.17 -2.03 -2.29
N ILE A 81 -13.46 -1.71 -3.37
CA ILE A 81 -12.00 -1.75 -3.41
C ILE A 81 -11.52 -0.32 -3.28
N ALA A 82 -10.49 -0.13 -2.47
CA ALA A 82 -9.78 1.12 -2.37
C ALA A 82 -8.28 0.91 -2.56
N THR A 83 -7.59 1.96 -3.00
CA THR A 83 -6.14 1.97 -3.16
C THR A 83 -5.50 3.18 -2.50
N TYR A 84 -4.29 2.99 -1.99
CA TYR A 84 -3.47 4.02 -1.35
C TYR A 84 -2.00 3.70 -1.61
N MET A 85 -1.30 4.59 -2.32
CA MET A 85 0.14 4.45 -2.63
C MET A 85 0.55 3.05 -3.12
N GLY A 86 -0.27 2.44 -3.99
CA GLY A 86 -0.03 1.10 -4.55
C GLY A 86 -0.52 -0.08 -3.70
N TYR A 87 -0.99 0.15 -2.47
CA TYR A 87 -1.67 -0.86 -1.67
C TYR A 87 -3.14 -0.97 -2.04
N PHE A 88 -3.72 -2.15 -1.82
CA PHE A 88 -5.15 -2.41 -2.00
C PHE A 88 -5.77 -2.82 -0.67
N SER A 89 -6.99 -2.35 -0.45
CA SER A 89 -7.80 -2.76 0.68
C SER A 89 -9.24 -2.93 0.23
N ILE A 90 -9.95 -3.83 0.90
CA ILE A 90 -11.36 -4.15 0.64
C ILE A 90 -12.11 -3.90 1.94
N PHE A 91 -13.35 -3.43 1.86
CA PHE A 91 -14.18 -3.26 3.05
C PHE A 91 -14.24 -4.57 3.83
N ASN A 92 -13.93 -4.51 5.12
CA ASN A 92 -14.20 -5.61 6.04
C ASN A 92 -15.70 -5.66 6.40
N GLU A 93 -16.09 -6.61 7.25
CA GLU A 93 -17.49 -6.79 7.69
C GLU A 93 -18.09 -5.56 8.38
N ASN A 94 -17.22 -4.69 8.92
CA ASN A 94 -17.59 -3.45 9.59
C ASN A 94 -17.60 -2.23 8.64
N GLY A 95 -17.33 -2.43 7.34
CA GLY A 95 -17.23 -1.34 6.35
C GLY A 95 -15.99 -0.47 6.52
N MET A 96 -14.97 -0.96 7.22
CA MET A 96 -13.72 -0.24 7.42
C MET A 96 -12.67 -0.65 6.39
N LEU A 97 -11.79 0.28 6.06
CA LEU A 97 -10.62 0.07 5.22
C LEU A 97 -9.36 0.21 6.06
N GLU A 98 -8.41 -0.69 5.86
CA GLU A 98 -7.10 -0.66 6.51
C GLU A 98 -5.99 -0.49 5.48
N PHE A 99 -5.06 0.44 5.73
CA PHE A 99 -3.88 0.69 4.90
C PHE A 99 -2.63 0.86 5.74
N PRO A 100 -1.44 0.44 5.27
CA PRO A 100 -0.20 0.78 5.95
C PRO A 100 0.05 2.29 5.89
N ARG A 101 0.49 2.89 7.00
CA ARG A 101 0.91 4.30 7.02
C ARG A 101 2.23 4.45 6.28
N LYS A 102 2.23 5.29 5.24
CA LYS A 102 3.40 5.59 4.39
C LYS A 102 3.83 7.06 4.43
N THR A 103 3.05 7.89 5.11
CA THR A 103 3.27 9.33 5.23
C THR A 103 3.21 9.72 6.70
N ASP A 104 4.01 10.71 7.09
CA ASP A 104 3.99 11.28 8.44
C ASP A 104 2.80 12.23 8.65
N SER A 105 2.14 12.63 7.56
CA SER A 105 0.91 13.41 7.61
C SER A 105 -0.15 12.71 8.46
N ASN A 106 -0.81 13.48 9.32
CA ASN A 106 -2.02 13.05 10.01
C ASN A 106 -3.29 13.34 9.20
N THR A 107 -3.16 14.03 8.07
CA THR A 107 -4.26 14.32 7.17
C THR A 107 -4.21 13.38 5.97
N LEU A 108 -5.33 12.74 5.69
CA LEU A 108 -5.57 11.92 4.52
C LEU A 108 -6.72 12.52 3.73
N ARG A 109 -6.60 12.53 2.42
CA ARG A 109 -7.74 12.83 1.55
C ARG A 109 -8.27 11.53 0.97
N VAL A 110 -9.58 11.40 0.98
CA VAL A 110 -10.29 10.26 0.41
C VAL A 110 -11.11 10.77 -0.76
N ILE A 111 -10.96 10.11 -1.90
CA ILE A 111 -11.75 10.36 -3.10
C ILE A 111 -12.60 9.14 -3.42
N ILE A 112 -13.90 9.35 -3.59
CA ILE A 112 -14.84 8.31 -4.02
C ILE A 112 -15.19 8.60 -5.48
N THR A 113 -14.79 7.72 -6.39
CA THR A 113 -15.08 7.85 -7.81
C THR A 113 -15.06 6.50 -8.52
N LYS A 114 -15.95 6.33 -9.50
CA LYS A 114 -16.00 5.11 -10.32
C LYS A 114 -14.95 5.11 -11.43
N HIS A 115 -14.54 6.29 -11.88
CA HIS A 115 -13.73 6.47 -13.09
C HIS A 115 -12.42 7.18 -12.78
N ILE A 116 -11.38 6.38 -12.57
CA ILE A 116 -9.99 6.81 -12.52
C ILE A 116 -9.23 6.33 -13.76
N ILE A 117 -8.29 7.14 -14.22
CA ILE A 117 -7.44 6.91 -15.39
C ILE A 117 -6.01 7.14 -14.93
N PRO A 118 -5.08 6.17 -15.04
CA PRO A 118 -3.68 6.45 -14.77
C PRO A 118 -3.10 7.32 -15.88
N VAL A 119 -2.30 8.31 -15.49
CA VAL A 119 -1.54 9.15 -16.41
C VAL A 119 -0.09 8.68 -16.42
N ILE A 120 0.42 8.43 -17.62
CA ILE A 120 1.76 7.92 -17.87
C ILE A 120 2.50 8.96 -18.69
N ILE A 121 3.62 9.46 -18.16
CA ILE A 121 4.42 10.50 -18.84
C ILE A 121 5.59 9.88 -19.60
N ARG A 122 6.26 8.85 -19.06
CA ARG A 122 7.37 8.16 -19.74
C ARG A 122 7.43 6.67 -19.39
N GLY A 123 7.58 5.82 -20.41
CA GLY A 123 7.68 4.37 -20.23
C GLY A 123 6.36 3.72 -19.81
N GLN A 124 6.41 2.83 -18.81
CA GLN A 124 5.27 2.09 -18.27
C GLN A 124 4.91 2.50 -16.83
N ASN A 125 5.51 3.58 -16.32
CA ASN A 125 5.31 4.02 -14.95
C ASN A 125 4.11 4.95 -14.85
N ILE A 126 3.19 4.62 -13.94
CA ILE A 126 2.07 5.50 -13.58
C ILE A 126 2.64 6.64 -12.74
N GLU A 127 2.51 7.88 -13.20
CA GLU A 127 2.94 9.04 -12.43
C GLU A 127 1.87 9.47 -11.42
N PHE A 128 0.62 9.50 -11.87
CA PHE A 128 -0.53 9.83 -11.02
C PHE A 128 -1.82 9.24 -11.58
N PHE A 129 -2.86 9.23 -10.76
CA PHE A 129 -4.21 8.93 -11.21
C PHE A 129 -4.96 10.24 -11.49
N GLY A 130 -5.67 10.27 -12.60
CA GLY A 130 -6.60 11.34 -12.95
C GLY A 130 -8.04 10.85 -12.87
N ARG A 131 -8.97 11.74 -12.58
CA ARG A 131 -10.40 11.52 -12.82
C ARG A 131 -10.72 11.70 -14.29
N LYS A 132 -11.68 10.92 -14.79
CA LYS A 132 -12.30 11.22 -16.09
C LYS A 132 -13.07 12.54 -15.98
N GLU A 133 -12.95 13.39 -16.99
CA GLU A 133 -13.73 14.61 -17.12
C GLU A 133 -15.24 14.30 -16.99
N ASN A 134 -15.98 15.14 -16.28
CA ASN A 134 -17.41 14.97 -15.99
C ASN A 134 -17.80 13.72 -15.18
N ALA A 135 -16.84 12.93 -14.68
CA ALA A 135 -17.18 11.86 -13.75
C ALA A 135 -17.64 12.44 -12.42
N ALA A 136 -18.63 11.81 -11.76
CA ALA A 136 -18.97 12.16 -10.39
C ALA A 136 -17.82 11.77 -9.44
N ALA A 137 -17.47 12.67 -8.51
CA ALA A 137 -16.63 12.35 -7.35
C ALA A 137 -17.13 13.06 -6.11
N ALA A 138 -16.79 12.49 -4.95
CA ALA A 138 -16.85 13.18 -3.67
C ALA A 138 -15.48 13.10 -3.01
N TYR A 139 -15.09 14.21 -2.39
CA TYR A 139 -13.83 14.36 -1.67
C TYR A 139 -14.12 14.55 -0.18
N TYR A 140 -13.28 13.93 0.63
CA TYR A 140 -13.35 13.99 2.07
C TYR A 140 -11.94 14.15 2.64
N GLN A 141 -11.84 14.88 3.74
CA GLN A 141 -10.62 15.00 4.52
C GLN A 141 -10.80 14.23 5.83
N PHE A 142 -9.83 13.38 6.12
CA PHE A 142 -9.72 12.62 7.35
C PHE A 142 -8.48 13.15 8.07
N GLU A 143 -8.68 13.88 9.16
CA GLU A 143 -7.59 14.43 9.97
C GLU A 143 -7.51 13.69 11.30
N ARG A 144 -6.37 13.08 11.59
CA ARG A 144 -6.13 12.37 12.84
C ARG A 144 -5.58 13.34 13.88
N VAL A 145 -6.30 13.51 14.96
CA VAL A 145 -5.89 14.35 16.09
C VAL A 145 -5.78 13.48 17.34
N GLU A 146 -4.78 13.75 18.17
CA GLU A 146 -4.67 13.13 19.49
C GLU A 146 -5.48 13.97 20.50
N ASP A 147 -6.47 13.34 21.13
CA ASP A 147 -7.22 13.93 22.23
C ASP A 147 -6.34 13.92 23.48
N LYS A 148 -5.85 15.10 23.90
CA LYS A 148 -4.93 15.25 25.03
C LYS A 148 -5.54 14.82 26.36
N GLU A 149 -6.86 14.88 26.50
CA GLU A 149 -7.53 14.53 27.76
C GLU A 149 -7.61 13.02 27.93
N LYS A 150 -7.97 12.31 26.85
CA LYS A 150 -8.19 10.85 26.87
C LYS A 150 -6.97 10.05 26.44
N LYS A 151 -5.96 10.69 25.84
CA LYS A 151 -4.81 10.05 25.18
C LYS A 151 -5.26 9.05 24.10
N GLU A 152 -6.37 9.37 23.44
CA GLU A 152 -6.94 8.56 22.36
C GLU A 152 -6.79 9.32 21.03
N PHE A 153 -6.68 8.57 19.93
CA PHE A 153 -6.69 9.18 18.61
C PHE A 153 -8.11 9.28 18.09
N VAL A 154 -8.42 10.40 17.43
CA VAL A 154 -9.70 10.62 16.78
C VAL A 154 -9.49 11.06 15.34
N TRP A 155 -10.36 10.59 14.46
CA TRP A 155 -10.52 11.10 13.10
C TRP A 155 -11.56 12.21 13.10
N HIS A 156 -11.20 13.38 12.60
CA HIS A 156 -12.14 14.40 12.15
C HIS A 156 -12.36 14.23 10.65
N VAL A 157 -13.60 13.90 10.30
CA VAL A 157 -14.01 13.66 8.91
C VAL A 157 -14.86 14.83 8.44
N SER A 158 -14.37 15.53 7.42
CA SER A 158 -15.08 16.63 6.77
C SER A 158 -15.22 16.38 5.27
N LYS A 159 -16.30 16.90 4.69
CA LYS A 159 -16.51 16.87 3.24
C LYS A 159 -15.80 18.07 2.61
N LEU A 160 -15.05 17.81 1.55
CA LEU A 160 -14.38 18.84 0.78
C LEU A 160 -15.15 19.16 -0.50
N GLU A 161 -14.96 20.37 -1.01
CA GLU A 161 -15.38 20.70 -2.37
C GLU A 161 -14.60 19.87 -3.39
N THR A 162 -15.23 19.55 -4.50
CA THR A 162 -14.56 18.79 -5.56
C THR A 162 -13.56 19.72 -6.26
N PRO A 163 -12.26 19.41 -6.24
CA PRO A 163 -11.26 20.26 -6.88
C PRO A 163 -11.49 20.33 -8.38
N THR A 164 -11.24 21.48 -8.97
CA THR A 164 -11.29 21.70 -10.44
C THR A 164 -10.26 20.85 -11.18
N SER A 165 -9.13 20.58 -10.53
CA SER A 165 -8.08 19.72 -11.09
C SER A 165 -8.54 18.27 -11.19
N LEU A 166 -8.33 17.67 -12.36
CA LEU A 166 -8.58 16.24 -12.59
C LEU A 166 -7.47 15.36 -11.98
N LYS A 167 -6.31 15.92 -11.63
CA LYS A 167 -5.18 15.18 -11.05
C LYS A 167 -5.47 14.84 -9.59
N THR A 168 -5.38 13.56 -9.26
CA THR A 168 -5.44 13.05 -7.88
C THR A 168 -4.03 13.08 -7.31
N ALA A 169 -3.87 13.44 -6.04
CA ALA A 169 -2.54 13.43 -5.44
C ALA A 169 -2.08 11.99 -5.14
N PRO A 170 -0.76 11.73 -5.11
CA PRO A 170 -0.23 10.38 -4.91
C PRO A 170 -0.60 9.76 -3.55
N ASP A 171 -0.85 10.60 -2.55
CA ASP A 171 -1.18 10.25 -1.17
C ASP A 171 -2.69 10.23 -0.89
N ASP A 172 -3.53 10.45 -1.90
CA ASP A 172 -4.98 10.33 -1.74
C ASP A 172 -5.40 8.85 -1.74
N ILE A 173 -6.35 8.51 -0.87
CA ILE A 173 -7.01 7.19 -0.88
C ILE A 173 -8.12 7.22 -1.91
N ILE A 174 -8.05 6.33 -2.89
CA ILE A 174 -9.03 6.24 -3.97
C ILE A 174 -9.96 5.07 -3.71
N ILE A 175 -11.24 5.35 -3.47
CA ILE A 175 -12.30 4.36 -3.34
C ILE A 175 -13.04 4.21 -4.67
N CYS A 176 -13.00 3.00 -5.23
CA CYS A 176 -13.54 2.67 -6.55
C CYS A 176 -15.04 2.39 -6.50
N ALA A 177 -15.85 3.44 -6.37
CA ALA A 177 -17.31 3.38 -6.35
C ALA A 177 -17.92 4.72 -6.78
N LYS A 178 -19.21 4.76 -7.10
CA LYS A 178 -19.86 6.06 -7.31
C LYS A 178 -20.05 6.81 -5.97
N PRO A 179 -20.05 8.16 -5.96
CA PRO A 179 -20.28 8.91 -4.73
C PRO A 179 -21.63 8.67 -4.05
N ASP A 180 -22.69 8.42 -4.82
CA ASP A 180 -24.04 8.12 -4.34
C ASP A 180 -24.18 6.69 -3.78
N GLU A 181 -23.21 5.82 -4.09
CA GLU A 181 -23.17 4.42 -3.67
C GLU A 181 -22.54 4.21 -2.29
N ILE A 182 -21.87 5.23 -1.74
CA ILE A 182 -21.19 5.16 -0.45
C ILE A 182 -21.57 6.37 0.40
N PHE A 183 -22.19 6.09 1.53
CA PHE A 183 -22.40 7.07 2.59
C PHE A 183 -21.15 7.14 3.47
N VAL A 184 -20.55 8.34 3.54
CA VAL A 184 -19.42 8.66 4.39
C VAL A 184 -19.92 9.48 5.57
N PRO A 185 -19.87 8.97 6.80
CA PRO A 185 -20.30 9.74 7.95
C PRO A 185 -19.25 10.83 8.27
N THR A 186 -19.70 12.07 8.41
CA THR A 186 -18.86 13.21 8.82
C THR A 186 -18.94 13.43 10.33
N GLY A 187 -17.88 13.95 10.93
CA GLY A 187 -17.78 14.17 12.37
C GLY A 187 -16.52 13.58 12.99
N THR A 188 -16.58 13.27 14.29
CA THR A 188 -15.43 12.75 15.05
C THR A 188 -15.59 11.26 15.33
N PHE A 189 -14.57 10.46 15.03
CA PHE A 189 -14.56 9.01 15.22
C PHE A 189 -13.32 8.56 15.95
N SER A 190 -13.46 7.74 16.99
CA SER A 190 -12.31 7.13 17.68
C SER A 190 -11.53 6.21 16.73
N THR A 191 -10.21 6.24 16.84
CA THR A 191 -9.28 5.41 16.07
C THR A 191 -8.05 5.06 16.92
N PHE A 192 -7.20 4.18 16.41
CA PHE A 192 -5.95 3.82 17.07
C PHE A 192 -4.76 4.50 16.40
N GLY A 193 -3.75 4.87 17.20
CA GLY A 193 -2.52 5.53 16.75
C GLY A 193 -1.47 4.60 16.11
N GLY A 194 -1.90 3.51 15.49
CA GLY A 194 -1.01 2.43 15.05
C GLY A 194 -0.24 2.72 13.76
N GLN A 195 0.52 1.71 13.32
CA GLN A 195 1.29 1.73 12.07
C GLN A 195 0.39 1.68 10.81
N ASN A 196 -0.87 1.28 10.96
CA ASN A 196 -1.83 1.25 9.87
C ASN A 196 -2.90 2.31 10.10
N PHE A 197 -3.35 2.94 9.03
CA PHE A 197 -4.56 3.73 9.02
C PHE A 197 -5.77 2.81 8.98
N LEU A 198 -6.59 2.85 10.02
CA LEU A 198 -7.95 2.29 9.99
C LEU A 198 -8.93 3.43 9.77
N LEU A 199 -9.56 3.44 8.60
CA LEU A 199 -10.58 4.44 8.29
C LEU A 199 -11.87 4.17 9.09
N PRO A 200 -12.59 5.23 9.49
CA PRO A 200 -13.94 5.13 10.01
C PRO A 200 -14.85 4.27 9.10
N PRO A 201 -15.88 3.63 9.67
CA PRO A 201 -16.77 2.77 8.91
C PRO A 201 -17.50 3.56 7.84
N LEU A 202 -17.45 3.06 6.61
CA LEU A 202 -18.15 3.58 5.45
C LEU A 202 -19.33 2.64 5.12
N TYR A 203 -20.43 3.21 4.65
CA TYR A 203 -21.67 2.45 4.46
C TYR A 203 -22.09 2.44 2.99
N PRO A 204 -22.10 1.28 2.32
CA PRO A 204 -22.72 1.15 1.00
C PRO A 204 -24.21 1.50 1.10
N THR A 205 -24.69 2.40 0.24
CA THR A 205 -26.10 2.79 0.18
C THR A 205 -26.96 1.77 -0.58
N GLN A 206 -26.32 0.96 -1.42
CA GLN A 206 -26.95 -0.09 -2.20
C GLN A 206 -26.10 -1.36 -2.24
N SER A 207 -26.68 -2.47 -2.70
CA SER A 207 -25.93 -3.71 -2.94
C SER A 207 -24.88 -3.48 -4.04
N LEU A 208 -23.61 -3.44 -3.64
CA LEU A 208 -22.52 -3.26 -4.57
C LEU A 208 -22.13 -4.59 -5.20
N LYS A 209 -22.27 -4.68 -6.53
CA LYS A 209 -21.82 -5.84 -7.31
C LYS A 209 -20.29 -5.89 -7.30
N ARG A 210 -19.71 -6.67 -6.37
CA ARG A 210 -18.26 -6.86 -6.18
C ARG A 210 -17.48 -7.02 -7.48
N ASN A 211 -18.00 -7.85 -8.40
CA ASN A 211 -17.34 -8.15 -9.67
C ASN A 211 -17.21 -6.90 -10.57
N LEU A 212 -18.20 -6.00 -10.57
CA LEU A 212 -18.16 -4.82 -11.43
C LEU A 212 -17.15 -3.78 -10.96
N ASN A 213 -17.03 -3.59 -9.64
CA ASN A 213 -16.08 -2.64 -9.04
C ASN A 213 -14.63 -3.14 -9.19
N ALA A 214 -14.41 -4.45 -9.01
CA ALA A 214 -13.12 -5.08 -9.27
C ALA A 214 -12.70 -4.95 -10.73
N LEU A 215 -13.63 -5.17 -11.68
CA LEU A 215 -13.32 -5.12 -13.11
C LEU A 215 -12.98 -3.72 -13.62
N SER A 216 -13.57 -2.64 -13.07
CA SER A 216 -13.16 -1.27 -13.42
C SER A 216 -11.71 -1.00 -13.04
N PHE A 217 -11.28 -1.50 -11.89
CA PHE A 217 -9.89 -1.39 -11.47
C PHE A 217 -8.98 -2.34 -12.28
N LEU A 218 -9.40 -3.57 -12.54
CA LEU A 218 -8.60 -4.53 -13.31
C LEU A 218 -8.42 -4.17 -14.79
N LYS A 219 -9.28 -3.32 -15.37
CA LYS A 219 -9.04 -2.75 -16.72
C LYS A 219 -7.79 -1.87 -16.75
N ILE A 220 -7.46 -1.21 -15.64
CA ILE A 220 -6.17 -0.55 -15.46
C ILE A 220 -5.09 -1.65 -15.41
N ASN A 221 -5.30 -2.67 -14.57
CA ASN A 221 -4.34 -3.74 -14.36
C ASN A 221 -3.95 -4.50 -15.67
N ARG A 222 -4.90 -4.85 -16.54
CA ARG A 222 -4.59 -5.56 -17.81
C ARG A 222 -3.74 -4.77 -18.83
N ARG A 223 -3.77 -3.43 -18.80
CA ARG A 223 -3.04 -2.60 -19.78
C ARG A 223 -1.67 -2.18 -19.27
N TYR A 224 -1.48 -2.13 -17.95
CA TYR A 224 -0.26 -1.66 -17.32
C TYR A 224 0.56 -2.77 -16.66
N PHE A 225 0.03 -4.00 -16.63
CA PHE A 225 0.74 -5.16 -16.12
C PHE A 225 0.94 -6.13 -17.29
N ARG A 226 2.21 -6.43 -17.58
CA ARG A 226 2.59 -7.36 -18.66
C ARG A 226 2.14 -8.77 -18.27
N SER A 227 1.54 -9.50 -19.21
CA SER A 227 1.34 -10.94 -19.02
C SER A 227 2.69 -11.61 -18.78
N LEU A 228 2.85 -12.28 -17.65
CA LEU A 228 4.00 -13.14 -17.40
C LEU A 228 3.88 -14.32 -18.37
N ASP A 229 4.86 -14.46 -19.27
CA ASP A 229 4.96 -15.65 -20.10
C ASP A 229 5.37 -16.79 -19.17
N GLN A 230 4.39 -17.59 -18.73
CA GLN A 230 4.59 -18.62 -17.71
C GLN A 230 5.76 -19.53 -18.07
N ASN A 231 5.95 -19.81 -19.36
CA ASN A 231 7.02 -20.67 -19.87
C ASN A 231 8.42 -20.04 -19.80
N LYS A 232 8.53 -18.71 -19.69
CA LYS A 232 9.81 -17.98 -19.65
C LYS A 232 10.12 -17.39 -18.28
N SER A 233 9.11 -17.16 -17.46
CA SER A 233 9.26 -16.48 -16.18
C SER A 233 9.31 -17.46 -15.01
N TYR A 234 8.64 -18.61 -15.09
CA TYR A 234 8.53 -19.56 -13.98
C TYR A 234 8.76 -21.00 -14.43
N ARG A 235 9.49 -21.76 -13.61
CA ARG A 235 9.57 -23.21 -13.72
C ARG A 235 8.87 -23.78 -12.51
N TYR A 236 7.80 -24.52 -12.74
CA TYR A 236 7.19 -25.31 -11.68
C TYR A 236 8.16 -26.41 -11.29
N GLN A 237 8.58 -26.40 -10.04
CA GLN A 237 9.34 -27.48 -9.46
C GLN A 237 8.39 -28.62 -9.04
N PRO A 238 8.89 -29.86 -8.95
CA PRO A 238 8.08 -31.01 -8.55
C PRO A 238 7.48 -30.89 -7.15
N ASP A 239 8.00 -30.00 -6.31
CA ASP A 239 7.47 -29.65 -4.98
C ASP A 239 6.24 -28.72 -5.01
N ARG A 240 5.71 -28.41 -6.21
CA ARG A 240 4.60 -27.48 -6.49
C ARG A 240 4.92 -26.00 -6.27
N TYR A 241 6.16 -25.64 -5.94
CA TYR A 241 6.57 -24.26 -5.88
C TYR A 241 7.10 -23.80 -7.24
N ALA A 242 6.80 -22.56 -7.61
CA ALA A 242 7.33 -21.96 -8.82
C ALA A 242 8.66 -21.27 -8.50
N SER A 243 9.75 -21.73 -9.12
CA SER A 243 11.02 -21.00 -9.10
C SER A 243 11.11 -20.07 -10.30
N LEU A 244 11.57 -18.84 -10.09
CA LEU A 244 11.88 -17.90 -11.18
C LEU A 244 13.03 -18.49 -12.02
N ILE A 245 12.80 -18.71 -13.32
CA ILE A 245 13.84 -19.24 -14.24
C ILE A 245 14.94 -18.21 -14.44
N ASN A 246 14.54 -16.94 -14.47
CA ASN A 246 15.43 -15.80 -14.48
C ASN A 246 15.23 -15.05 -13.17
N PRO A 247 16.01 -15.34 -12.11
CA PRO A 247 16.14 -14.41 -11.01
C PRO A 247 16.65 -13.08 -11.58
N ILE A 248 15.98 -11.99 -11.22
CA ILE A 248 16.33 -10.65 -11.68
C ILE A 248 17.34 -10.06 -10.71
#